data_AF-A0A925SJK4-F1
#
_entry.id   AF-A0A925SJK4-F1
#
_cell.length_a   1.000
_cell.length_b   1.000
_cell.length_c   1.000
_cell.angle_alpha   90.00
_cell.angle_beta   90.00
_cell.angle_gamma   90.00
#
_symmetry.space_group_name_H-M   'P 1'
#
loop_
_entity.id
_entity.type
_entity.pdbx_description
1 polymer ?
#
loop_
_entity_poly.entity_id
_entity_poly.type
_entity_poly.pdbx_seq_one_letter_code
_entity_poly.pdbx_strand_id
1 'polypeptide(L)'
;TGAVATFSNNYTGTVQINFGLGGGDTNLTLGTLNFTDTVPDRQVTLQGGSAGTAYLTFDDTDGISEINVSTISAIPLQFGNSGTLHISGDDNLRISVTGTINPVRISTNVNWSNQTGKVTLAAGRFQTENSNVMPGAAEIELGNGVQLRALLHNGSTIRNQSIKGLGGGDATSYIGTSDNAAGDATLTLGNGTTGADSYNFTGTLGGNAFTTGAGNENSRFDITKTGSGTQKFSGASLVTGTTTINGGTLLINGTHNADTSLSGNLAAIATRGDYGVNTGGTLGGTGTIKPYDTAGGGGVLIDIAAGGTLSPGDGGVGTLTLDNSAALRSILRFSADGLGAFDLGAGVTSDTVAIVGRASVVTEVIFNNTTLHFTDLTAGSLASGDYRLFDGDANVLNSTGYGGLMLGGAFSGPSFGGSLITGGLVIGNGLAGYSSAKLFLSGNDIYLNISAVPEPDTFATFAGLGALSLVGWRRRRA
;
A
#
# COMPACT_ATOMS: atom_id res chain seq x y z
N THR A 1 5.68 37.63 -19.99
CA THR A 1 4.60 36.70 -20.36
C THR A 1 5.15 35.69 -21.34
N GLY A 2 5.27 34.42 -20.91
CA GLY A 2 5.48 33.23 -21.75
C GLY A 2 6.76 33.17 -22.59
N ALA A 3 7.95 33.15 -21.98
CA ALA A 3 9.13 32.65 -22.69
C ALA A 3 9.13 31.12 -22.58
N VAL A 4 8.75 30.43 -23.65
CA VAL A 4 8.98 28.99 -23.79
C VAL A 4 10.43 28.83 -24.25
N ALA A 5 11.30 28.28 -23.40
CA ALA A 5 12.64 27.89 -23.82
C ALA A 5 12.62 26.39 -24.10
N THR A 6 12.49 26.03 -25.37
CA THR A 6 12.66 24.64 -25.81
C THR A 6 14.15 24.37 -25.96
N PHE A 7 14.70 23.53 -25.08
CA PHE A 7 16.11 23.11 -25.13
C PHE A 7 16.21 21.81 -25.94
N SER A 8 16.19 21.90 -27.27
CA SER A 8 16.23 20.73 -28.16
C SER A 8 17.64 20.23 -28.52
N ASN A 9 18.69 20.74 -27.86
CA ASN A 9 20.08 20.44 -28.20
C ASN A 9 20.76 19.59 -27.14
N ASN A 10 21.71 18.74 -27.55
CA ASN A 10 22.64 18.07 -26.66
C ASN A 10 23.62 19.11 -26.10
N TYR A 11 23.47 19.46 -24.83
CA TYR A 11 24.44 20.31 -24.13
C TYR A 11 25.62 19.47 -23.63
N THR A 12 26.84 20.00 -23.80
CA THR A 12 28.04 19.51 -23.13
C THR A 12 28.56 20.64 -22.22
N GLY A 13 28.97 20.35 -20.99
CA GLY A 13 29.34 21.34 -19.98
C GLY A 13 28.52 21.24 -18.69
N THR A 14 28.90 21.98 -17.65
CA THR A 14 28.01 22.20 -16.51
C THR A 14 26.88 23.12 -16.95
N VAL A 15 25.64 22.66 -16.84
CA VAL A 15 24.45 23.45 -17.21
C VAL A 15 23.76 23.89 -15.93
N GLN A 16 23.91 25.19 -15.63
CA GLN A 16 23.18 25.82 -14.55
C GLN A 16 22.06 26.67 -15.16
N ILE A 17 20.82 26.23 -14.97
CA ILE A 17 19.65 27.01 -15.37
C ILE A 17 19.18 27.80 -14.15
N ASN A 18 19.57 29.08 -14.11
CA ASN A 18 19.21 30.02 -13.04
C ASN A 18 17.96 30.80 -13.42
N PHE A 19 16.88 30.61 -12.67
CA PHE A 19 15.64 31.35 -12.83
C PHE A 19 15.63 32.57 -11.90
N GLY A 20 15.64 33.79 -12.43
CA GLY A 20 15.40 35.01 -11.64
C GLY A 20 16.62 35.71 -11.05
N LEU A 21 17.63 36.04 -11.88
CA LEU A 21 18.79 36.84 -11.45
C LEU A 21 18.47 38.33 -11.14
N GLY A 22 17.22 38.77 -11.27
CA GLY A 22 16.82 40.19 -11.23
C GLY A 22 15.82 40.62 -10.15
N GLY A 23 15.53 39.79 -9.14
CA GLY A 23 14.61 40.15 -8.05
C GLY A 23 13.11 40.17 -8.41
N GLY A 24 12.73 39.60 -9.56
CA GLY A 24 11.34 39.38 -9.95
C GLY A 24 11.06 37.90 -10.19
N ASP A 25 9.82 37.48 -9.97
CA ASP A 25 9.35 36.13 -10.26
C ASP A 25 9.52 35.81 -11.74
N THR A 26 10.13 34.67 -12.04
CA THR A 26 10.33 34.20 -13.42
C THR A 26 9.59 32.88 -13.62
N ASN A 27 8.80 32.82 -14.69
CA ASN A 27 8.09 31.62 -15.11
C ASN A 27 8.77 31.07 -16.36
N LEU A 28 9.17 29.80 -16.32
CA LEU A 28 9.64 29.05 -17.48
C LEU A 28 8.75 27.83 -17.68
N THR A 29 8.32 27.62 -18.92
CA THR A 29 7.73 26.36 -19.36
C THR A 29 8.80 25.50 -20.04
N LEU A 30 8.99 24.27 -19.56
CA LEU A 30 9.84 23.26 -20.18
C LEU A 30 8.98 22.13 -20.74
N GLY A 31 9.22 21.74 -21.99
CA GLY A 31 8.76 20.45 -22.53
C GLY A 31 9.82 19.37 -22.25
N THR A 32 10.65 19.08 -23.25
CA THR A 32 11.77 18.13 -23.10
C THR A 32 13.12 18.80 -22.85
N LEU A 33 13.90 18.27 -21.90
CA LEU A 33 15.30 18.60 -21.60
C LEU A 33 16.19 17.35 -21.77
N ASN A 34 17.09 17.38 -22.75
CA ASN A 34 18.07 16.31 -22.97
C ASN A 34 19.50 16.80 -22.67
N PHE A 35 20.22 16.09 -21.83
CA PHE A 35 21.60 16.38 -21.46
C PHE A 35 22.46 15.11 -21.55
N THR A 36 23.60 15.19 -22.22
CA THR A 36 24.55 14.07 -22.32
C THR A 36 25.97 14.59 -22.22
N ASP A 37 26.72 14.14 -21.21
CA ASP A 37 28.10 14.55 -21.00
C ASP A 37 28.99 13.41 -20.50
N THR A 38 30.14 13.23 -21.14
CA THR A 38 31.11 12.18 -20.78
C THR A 38 32.20 12.67 -19.84
N VAL A 39 32.18 13.94 -19.41
CA VAL A 39 33.17 14.50 -18.50
C VAL A 39 32.70 14.34 -17.04
N PRO A 40 33.55 13.85 -16.12
CA PRO A 40 33.23 13.79 -14.69
C PRO A 40 32.89 15.17 -14.11
N ASP A 41 32.12 15.19 -13.01
CA ASP A 41 31.79 16.37 -12.19
C ASP A 41 30.93 17.46 -12.84
N ARG A 42 30.46 17.28 -14.07
CA ARG A 42 29.49 18.20 -14.69
C ARG A 42 28.07 17.86 -14.31
N GLN A 43 27.31 18.86 -13.87
CA GLN A 43 25.95 18.66 -13.36
C GLN A 43 24.94 19.53 -14.09
N VAL A 44 23.69 19.06 -14.10
CA VAL A 44 22.53 19.89 -14.41
C VAL A 44 21.94 20.40 -13.10
N THR A 45 21.88 21.70 -12.91
CA THR A 45 21.22 22.30 -11.73
C THR A 45 20.05 23.16 -12.18
N LEU A 46 18.87 22.82 -11.67
CA LEU A 46 17.64 23.59 -11.83
C LEU A 46 17.37 24.29 -10.50
N GLN A 47 17.48 25.62 -10.45
CA GLN A 47 17.43 26.35 -9.20
C GLN A 47 16.81 27.74 -9.33
N GLY A 48 16.22 28.22 -8.24
CA GLY A 48 15.84 29.61 -8.10
C GLY A 48 17.06 30.52 -7.94
N GLY A 49 16.89 31.79 -8.31
CA GLY A 49 17.85 32.85 -8.03
C GLY A 49 18.02 33.02 -6.52
N SER A 50 19.19 33.48 -6.09
CA SER A 50 19.52 33.68 -4.67
C SER A 50 18.61 34.66 -3.93
N ALA A 51 17.83 35.47 -4.66
CA ALA A 51 16.94 36.50 -4.13
C ALA A 51 15.48 36.40 -4.63
N GLY A 52 15.06 35.30 -5.26
CA GLY A 52 13.74 35.22 -5.90
C GLY A 52 13.12 33.83 -5.93
N THR A 53 11.81 33.80 -6.20
CA THR A 53 11.04 32.59 -6.46
C THR A 53 11.10 32.26 -7.95
N ALA A 54 11.39 31.01 -8.26
CA ALA A 54 11.37 30.49 -9.61
C ALA A 54 10.17 29.59 -9.81
N TYR A 55 9.47 29.74 -10.93
CA TYR A 55 8.39 28.85 -11.33
C TYR A 55 8.81 28.09 -12.58
N LEU A 56 8.90 26.78 -12.44
CA LEU A 56 9.14 25.84 -13.51
C LEU A 56 7.85 25.08 -13.78
N THR A 57 7.27 25.28 -14.96
CA THR A 57 6.08 24.60 -15.41
C THR A 57 6.42 23.54 -16.43
N PHE A 58 5.97 22.31 -16.22
CA PHE A 58 6.01 21.24 -17.20
C PHE A 58 4.66 21.17 -17.89
N ASP A 59 4.63 21.58 -19.15
CA ASP A 59 3.44 21.67 -19.99
C ASP A 59 3.93 21.43 -21.43
N ASP A 60 3.74 20.21 -21.91
CA ASP A 60 4.08 19.71 -23.23
C ASP A 60 2.78 19.37 -23.98
N THR A 61 2.68 19.73 -25.25
CA THR A 61 1.47 19.49 -26.05
C THR A 61 1.11 18.01 -26.18
N ASP A 62 2.09 17.13 -25.98
CA ASP A 62 1.93 15.69 -26.03
C ASP A 62 1.56 15.07 -24.66
N GLY A 63 1.41 15.90 -23.62
CA GLY A 63 1.00 15.50 -22.26
C GLY A 63 2.10 14.85 -21.41
N ILE A 64 3.34 14.83 -21.91
CA ILE A 64 4.51 14.29 -21.22
C ILE A 64 5.71 15.22 -21.41
N SER A 65 6.18 15.84 -20.34
CA SER A 65 7.47 16.51 -20.28
C SER A 65 8.57 15.55 -19.86
N GLU A 66 9.77 15.66 -20.42
CA GLU A 66 10.88 14.76 -20.13
C GLU A 66 12.16 15.49 -19.68
N ILE A 67 12.88 14.92 -18.71
CA ILE A 67 14.25 15.27 -18.36
C ILE A 67 15.11 14.01 -18.51
N ASN A 68 15.96 13.99 -19.53
CA ASN A 68 16.90 12.91 -19.77
C ASN A 68 18.33 13.40 -19.54
N VAL A 69 19.02 12.82 -18.55
CA VAL A 69 20.38 13.21 -18.16
C VAL A 69 21.28 11.98 -18.20
N SER A 70 22.26 11.97 -19.09
CA SER A 70 23.27 10.90 -19.18
C SER A 70 24.65 11.48 -18.88
N THR A 71 25.23 11.15 -17.72
CA THR A 71 26.53 11.71 -17.33
C THR A 71 27.37 10.70 -16.57
N ILE A 72 28.66 10.97 -16.37
CA ILE A 72 29.51 10.22 -15.40
C ILE A 72 29.82 11.03 -14.12
N SER A 73 29.02 12.07 -13.84
CA SER A 73 29.22 13.03 -12.75
C SER A 73 28.93 12.49 -11.34
N ALA A 74 29.53 13.17 -10.36
CA ALA A 74 29.26 13.00 -8.94
C ALA A 74 27.83 13.36 -8.52
N ILE A 75 27.16 14.29 -9.21
CA ILE A 75 25.76 14.68 -8.97
C ILE A 75 25.16 15.05 -10.34
N PRO A 76 24.53 14.12 -11.07
CA PRO A 76 24.13 14.37 -12.46
C PRO A 76 23.03 15.43 -12.59
N LEU A 77 22.09 15.49 -11.64
CA LEU A 77 20.95 16.40 -11.66
C LEU A 77 20.61 16.86 -10.23
N GLN A 78 20.37 18.15 -10.06
CA GLN A 78 19.94 18.74 -8.79
C GLN A 78 18.76 19.69 -9.00
N PHE A 79 17.69 19.51 -8.21
CA PHE A 79 16.55 20.41 -8.10
C PHE A 79 16.67 21.22 -6.80
N GLY A 80 16.67 22.54 -6.93
CA GLY A 80 16.85 23.46 -5.81
C GLY A 80 18.29 23.41 -5.29
N ASN A 81 18.90 24.57 -5.06
CA ASN A 81 20.22 24.67 -4.43
C ASN A 81 20.33 26.02 -3.71
N SER A 82 19.82 27.06 -4.37
CA SER A 82 19.53 28.38 -3.81
C SER A 82 18.12 28.82 -4.21
N GLY A 83 17.51 29.70 -3.41
CA GLY A 83 16.16 30.23 -3.68
C GLY A 83 15.08 29.15 -3.65
N THR A 84 13.80 29.55 -3.80
CA THR A 84 12.67 28.60 -3.89
C THR A 84 12.37 28.27 -5.35
N LEU A 85 12.33 26.98 -5.67
CA LEU A 85 11.93 26.44 -6.96
C LEU A 85 10.53 25.84 -6.83
N HIS A 86 9.53 26.52 -7.38
CA HIS A 86 8.21 25.97 -7.58
C HIS A 86 8.19 25.15 -8.86
N ILE A 87 7.70 23.92 -8.77
CA ILE A 87 7.44 23.05 -9.90
C ILE A 87 5.94 22.86 -10.02
N SER A 88 5.40 23.07 -11.21
CA SER A 88 3.98 22.97 -11.51
C SER A 88 3.75 22.28 -12.85
N GLY A 89 2.53 21.82 -13.08
CA GLY A 89 2.17 21.17 -14.33
C GLY A 89 1.08 20.14 -14.11
N ASP A 90 0.17 20.06 -15.07
CA ASP A 90 -0.85 19.02 -15.10
C ASP A 90 -0.41 17.83 -15.96
N ASP A 91 0.64 18.02 -16.75
CA ASP A 91 1.24 16.98 -17.56
C ASP A 91 2.12 16.04 -16.75
N ASN A 92 2.31 14.84 -17.31
CA ASN A 92 3.22 13.88 -16.72
C ASN A 92 4.67 14.37 -16.88
N LEU A 93 5.47 14.20 -15.85
CA LEU A 93 6.90 14.49 -15.88
C LEU A 93 7.69 13.18 -15.79
N ARG A 94 8.51 12.90 -16.80
CA ARG A 94 9.41 11.75 -16.81
C ARG A 94 10.85 12.19 -16.58
N ILE A 95 11.51 11.67 -15.55
CA ILE A 95 12.92 11.97 -15.24
C ILE A 95 13.74 10.69 -15.38
N SER A 96 14.73 10.70 -16.27
CA SER A 96 15.63 9.59 -16.56
C SER A 96 17.07 10.02 -16.38
N VAL A 97 17.78 9.42 -15.41
CA VAL A 97 19.19 9.73 -15.16
C VAL A 97 20.05 8.47 -15.25
N THR A 98 21.02 8.46 -16.15
CA THR A 98 21.86 7.30 -16.48
C THR A 98 23.36 7.63 -16.40
N GLY A 99 24.20 6.59 -16.26
CA GLY A 99 25.66 6.70 -16.37
C GLY A 99 26.44 6.97 -15.07
N THR A 100 25.76 7.14 -13.93
CA THR A 100 26.43 7.41 -12.63
C THR A 100 26.01 6.44 -11.52
N ILE A 101 26.84 6.37 -10.48
CA ILE A 101 26.47 5.78 -9.19
C ILE A 101 25.73 6.76 -8.27
N ASN A 102 25.64 8.04 -8.63
CA ASN A 102 25.23 9.08 -7.72
C ASN A 102 23.78 9.53 -7.94
N PRO A 103 23.08 9.96 -6.88
CA PRO A 103 21.68 10.30 -6.97
C PRO A 103 21.43 11.67 -7.60
N VAL A 104 20.30 11.78 -8.30
CA VAL A 104 19.54 13.02 -8.48
C VAL A 104 19.18 13.56 -7.11
N ARG A 105 19.46 14.84 -6.86
CA ARG A 105 19.17 15.48 -5.57
C ARG A 105 17.96 16.40 -5.68
N ILE A 106 17.07 16.30 -4.71
CA ILE A 106 15.90 17.18 -4.55
C ILE A 106 16.07 17.92 -3.22
N SER A 107 16.44 19.20 -3.29
CA SER A 107 16.90 19.99 -2.14
C SER A 107 15.77 20.67 -1.34
N THR A 108 16.14 21.40 -0.27
CA THR A 108 15.25 22.06 0.72
C THR A 108 14.15 22.94 0.13
N ASN A 109 14.41 23.57 -1.00
CA ASN A 109 13.60 24.70 -1.46
C ASN A 109 12.76 24.35 -2.69
N VAL A 110 12.49 23.06 -2.92
CA VAL A 110 11.63 22.62 -4.03
C VAL A 110 10.19 22.52 -3.52
N ASN A 111 9.27 23.19 -4.20
CA ASN A 111 7.85 23.17 -3.91
C ASN A 111 7.08 22.64 -5.11
N TRP A 112 6.39 21.52 -4.92
CA TRP A 112 5.61 20.84 -5.97
C TRP A 112 4.10 21.04 -5.83
N SER A 113 3.64 22.04 -5.06
CA SER A 113 2.22 22.17 -4.69
C SER A 113 1.24 22.20 -5.87
N ASN A 114 1.74 22.53 -7.06
CA ASN A 114 0.95 22.70 -8.28
C ASN A 114 1.29 21.66 -9.35
N GLN A 115 2.08 20.63 -9.03
CA GLN A 115 2.29 19.49 -9.91
C GLN A 115 1.21 18.44 -9.62
N THR A 116 0.31 18.23 -10.57
CA THR A 116 -0.81 17.27 -10.45
C THR A 116 -0.63 16.06 -11.37
N GLY A 117 0.06 16.23 -12.50
CA GLY A 117 0.42 15.14 -13.41
C GLY A 117 1.46 14.19 -12.81
N LYS A 118 1.41 12.92 -13.23
CA LYS A 118 2.25 11.84 -12.70
C LYS A 118 3.74 12.16 -12.88
N VAL A 119 4.55 11.94 -11.84
CA VAL A 119 6.00 12.06 -11.93
C VAL A 119 6.62 10.67 -12.00
N THR A 120 7.08 10.29 -13.20
CA THR A 120 7.76 9.02 -13.45
C THR A 120 9.27 9.20 -13.29
N LEU A 121 9.85 8.52 -12.30
CA LEU A 121 11.29 8.40 -12.11
C LEU A 121 11.75 7.18 -12.91
N ALA A 122 12.16 7.38 -14.16
CA ALA A 122 12.33 6.33 -15.16
C ALA A 122 13.66 5.57 -15.06
N ALA A 123 14.73 6.23 -14.65
CA ALA A 123 16.05 5.64 -14.47
C ALA A 123 16.85 6.43 -13.43
N GLY A 124 17.73 5.72 -12.72
CA GLY A 124 18.73 6.33 -11.84
C GLY A 124 18.44 6.19 -10.35
N ARG A 125 19.16 7.00 -9.59
CA ARG A 125 19.06 7.10 -8.12
C ARG A 125 18.49 8.47 -7.77
N PHE A 126 17.58 8.56 -6.81
CA PHE A 126 16.96 9.83 -6.42
C PHE A 126 17.03 10.01 -4.91
N GLN A 127 17.44 11.18 -4.42
CA GLN A 127 17.63 11.47 -3.01
C GLN A 127 16.97 12.80 -2.63
N THR A 128 16.16 12.79 -1.57
CA THR A 128 15.58 14.01 -0.99
C THR A 128 16.46 14.58 0.11
N GLU A 129 16.67 15.89 0.11
CA GLU A 129 17.46 16.54 1.14
C GLU A 129 16.65 16.93 2.38
N ASN A 130 15.32 17.00 2.28
CA ASN A 130 14.42 17.47 3.34
C ASN A 130 13.08 16.76 3.31
N SER A 131 12.28 16.98 4.36
CA SER A 131 10.91 16.51 4.41
C SER A 131 10.02 17.21 3.37
N ASN A 132 9.06 16.47 2.81
CA ASN A 132 8.01 16.98 1.92
C ASN A 132 8.51 17.77 0.69
N VAL A 133 9.60 17.30 0.10
CA VAL A 133 10.14 17.87 -1.16
C VAL A 133 9.77 17.04 -2.39
N MET A 134 8.95 16.01 -2.21
CA MET A 134 8.30 15.25 -3.29
C MET A 134 6.92 15.85 -3.63
N PRO A 135 6.39 15.65 -4.84
CA PRO A 135 5.06 16.12 -5.21
C PRO A 135 3.96 15.43 -4.40
N GLY A 136 3.35 16.20 -3.50
CA GLY A 136 2.28 15.72 -2.63
C GLY A 136 0.96 15.44 -3.34
N ALA A 137 0.70 16.12 -4.46
CA ALA A 137 -0.53 16.03 -5.24
C ALA A 137 -0.41 15.19 -6.51
N ALA A 138 0.78 14.63 -6.80
CA ALA A 138 1.01 13.77 -7.94
C ALA A 138 1.31 12.33 -7.51
N GLU A 139 0.97 11.38 -8.38
CA GLU A 139 1.50 10.03 -8.29
C GLU A 139 3.01 10.05 -8.55
N ILE A 140 3.76 9.27 -7.78
CA ILE A 140 5.15 8.92 -8.09
C ILE A 140 5.18 7.52 -8.68
N GLU A 141 5.69 7.39 -9.90
CA GLU A 141 5.89 6.11 -10.55
C GLU A 141 7.38 5.79 -10.69
N LEU A 142 7.80 4.62 -10.26
CA LEU A 142 9.17 4.15 -10.47
C LEU A 142 9.28 3.34 -11.76
N GLY A 143 10.31 3.62 -12.55
CA GLY A 143 10.75 2.73 -13.63
C GLY A 143 11.44 1.47 -13.09
N ASN A 144 11.70 0.54 -14.00
CA ASN A 144 12.42 -0.71 -13.72
C ASN A 144 13.85 -0.41 -13.25
N GLY A 145 14.30 -1.07 -12.18
CA GLY A 145 15.64 -0.87 -11.62
C GLY A 145 15.90 0.52 -11.02
N VAL A 146 14.88 1.35 -10.87
CA VAL A 146 15.01 2.70 -10.29
C VAL A 146 15.13 2.62 -8.78
N GLN A 147 16.14 3.31 -8.27
CA GLN A 147 16.42 3.36 -6.84
C GLN A 147 15.99 4.72 -6.29
N LEU A 148 14.82 4.76 -5.68
CA LEU A 148 14.34 5.95 -5.03
C LEU A 148 14.80 5.95 -3.57
N ARG A 149 15.92 6.62 -3.27
CA ARG A 149 16.28 7.06 -1.91
C ARG A 149 15.43 8.29 -1.52
N ALA A 150 14.14 8.29 -1.85
CA ALA A 150 13.27 9.42 -1.51
C ALA A 150 13.10 9.60 -0.02
N LEU A 151 13.58 8.68 0.80
CA LEU A 151 13.10 8.56 2.15
C LEU A 151 14.25 8.33 3.13
N LEU A 152 14.76 9.45 3.65
CA LEU A 152 15.32 9.60 5.00
C LEU A 152 16.78 9.20 5.26
N HIS A 153 17.44 10.12 5.99
CA HIS A 153 18.77 10.05 6.57
C HIS A 153 19.96 10.35 5.65
N ASN A 154 20.46 11.58 5.71
CA ASN A 154 21.90 11.81 5.58
C ASN A 154 22.42 12.00 7.01
N GLY A 155 22.97 10.95 7.62
CA GLY A 155 23.31 10.96 9.04
C GLY A 155 22.06 10.95 9.95
N SER A 156 21.96 11.89 10.88
CA SER A 156 20.96 11.87 11.97
C SER A 156 19.59 12.52 11.67
N THR A 157 19.36 13.00 10.44
CA THR A 157 18.14 13.77 10.12
C THR A 157 17.06 12.93 9.43
N ILE A 158 15.91 12.77 10.11
CA ILE A 158 14.66 12.19 9.60
C ILE A 158 14.02 13.17 8.58
N ARG A 159 13.63 12.70 7.39
CA ARG A 159 13.07 13.47 6.26
C ARG A 159 11.73 12.93 5.70
N ASN A 160 10.63 13.12 6.43
CA ASN A 160 9.34 12.51 6.08
C ASN A 160 8.84 12.98 4.71
N GLN A 161 8.27 12.08 3.90
CA GLN A 161 7.66 12.45 2.63
C GLN A 161 6.16 12.20 2.64
N SER A 162 5.43 13.01 1.88
CA SER A 162 4.01 12.85 1.63
C SER A 162 3.77 12.93 0.13
N ILE A 163 3.17 11.88 -0.44
CA ILE A 163 2.85 11.77 -1.87
C ILE A 163 1.41 11.29 -2.05
N LYS A 164 0.85 11.50 -3.25
CA LYS A 164 -0.51 11.07 -3.57
C LYS A 164 -0.62 9.55 -3.60
N GLY A 165 0.35 8.90 -4.26
CA GLY A 165 0.36 7.46 -4.46
C GLY A 165 1.71 7.02 -5.02
N LEU A 166 1.98 5.73 -4.87
CA LEU A 166 3.21 5.11 -5.36
C LEU A 166 2.88 4.00 -6.37
N GLY A 167 3.41 4.14 -7.58
CA GLY A 167 3.20 3.20 -8.69
C GLY A 167 4.50 2.63 -9.26
N GLY A 168 4.35 1.59 -10.07
CA GLY A 168 5.40 1.04 -10.92
C GLY A 168 6.46 0.22 -10.18
N GLY A 169 7.64 0.17 -10.79
CA GLY A 169 8.82 -0.57 -10.37
C GLY A 169 8.87 -2.01 -10.84
N ASP A 170 9.89 -2.70 -10.37
CA ASP A 170 10.06 -4.15 -10.42
C ASP A 170 10.85 -4.62 -9.19
N ALA A 171 11.19 -5.91 -9.11
CA ALA A 171 11.96 -6.46 -7.99
C ALA A 171 13.33 -5.78 -7.74
N THR A 172 13.83 -5.00 -8.71
CA THR A 172 15.08 -4.24 -8.64
C THR A 172 14.87 -2.74 -8.38
N SER A 173 13.62 -2.29 -8.28
CA SER A 173 13.27 -0.95 -7.82
C SER A 173 13.15 -0.93 -6.29
N TYR A 174 13.71 0.08 -5.65
CA TYR A 174 13.79 0.15 -4.19
C TYR A 174 13.38 1.50 -3.63
N ILE A 175 12.73 1.47 -2.47
CA ILE A 175 12.53 2.62 -1.59
C ILE A 175 13.13 2.30 -0.23
N GLY A 176 14.00 3.15 0.27
CA GLY A 176 14.67 2.92 1.55
C GLY A 176 15.36 4.16 2.10
N THR A 177 15.95 3.98 3.28
CA THR A 177 16.70 4.98 4.03
C THR A 177 18.20 4.79 3.84
N SER A 178 18.97 5.87 3.86
CA SER A 178 20.40 5.77 3.52
C SER A 178 21.34 5.32 4.63
N ASP A 179 20.94 5.29 5.91
CA ASP A 179 21.82 4.92 7.03
C ASP A 179 21.07 4.38 8.26
N ASN A 180 21.81 3.69 9.16
CA ASN A 180 21.42 3.20 10.49
C ASN A 180 21.08 4.34 11.49
N ALA A 181 20.21 5.27 11.12
CA ALA A 181 19.87 6.39 11.96
C ALA A 181 18.95 6.00 13.12
N ALA A 182 19.08 6.72 14.23
CA ALA A 182 18.24 6.57 15.41
C ALA A 182 16.88 7.24 15.17
N GLY A 183 15.95 6.55 14.50
CA GLY A 183 14.58 7.00 14.35
C GLY A 183 13.86 6.42 13.15
N ASP A 184 12.53 6.41 13.23
CA ASP A 184 11.67 6.00 12.13
C ASP A 184 11.35 7.16 11.21
N ALA A 185 11.29 6.79 9.95
CA ALA A 185 11.19 7.66 8.84
C ALA A 185 9.80 7.54 8.18
N THR A 186 8.96 8.56 8.05
CA THR A 186 7.58 8.33 7.55
C THR A 186 7.41 8.60 6.06
N LEU A 187 6.88 7.60 5.33
CA LEU A 187 6.25 7.76 4.01
C LEU A 187 4.73 7.85 4.18
N THR A 188 4.17 9.02 3.91
CA THR A 188 2.71 9.23 3.87
C THR A 188 2.19 9.09 2.44
N LEU A 189 1.19 8.25 2.26
CA LEU A 189 0.53 7.94 0.99
C LEU A 189 -0.93 8.40 1.03
N GLY A 190 -1.48 8.82 -0.11
CA GLY A 190 -2.87 9.27 -0.23
C GLY A 190 -3.07 10.76 0.02
N ASN A 191 -1.98 11.54 0.07
CA ASN A 191 -2.09 12.99 0.23
C ASN A 191 -2.82 13.63 -0.96
N GLY A 192 -3.72 14.57 -0.66
CA GLY A 192 -4.51 15.26 -1.70
C GLY A 192 -5.46 14.37 -2.52
N THR A 193 -5.61 13.07 -2.18
CA THR A 193 -6.54 12.19 -2.90
C THR A 193 -7.99 12.52 -2.54
N THR A 194 -8.80 12.74 -3.58
CA THR A 194 -10.26 12.71 -3.49
C THR A 194 -10.75 11.66 -4.48
N GLY A 195 -11.49 10.66 -4.02
CA GLY A 195 -12.03 9.60 -4.89
C GLY A 195 -11.28 8.26 -4.82
N ALA A 196 -11.56 7.41 -5.81
CA ALA A 196 -11.21 5.99 -5.87
C ALA A 196 -9.87 5.70 -6.58
N ASP A 197 -8.88 6.57 -6.41
CA ASP A 197 -7.55 6.38 -6.99
C ASP A 197 -6.95 5.03 -6.53
N SER A 198 -6.23 4.34 -7.42
CA SER A 198 -5.57 3.07 -7.10
C SER A 198 -4.16 3.05 -7.66
N TYR A 199 -3.19 2.82 -6.78
CA TYR A 199 -1.76 2.77 -7.13
C TYR A 199 -1.18 1.41 -6.76
N ASN A 200 -0.23 0.91 -7.56
CA ASN A 200 0.43 -0.37 -7.29
C ASN A 200 1.94 -0.26 -7.44
N PHE A 201 2.65 -0.53 -6.34
CA PHE A 201 4.09 -0.63 -6.33
C PHE A 201 4.53 -2.09 -6.28
N THR A 202 5.34 -2.51 -7.24
CA THR A 202 5.83 -3.89 -7.42
C THR A 202 7.28 -4.08 -6.97
N GLY A 203 7.95 -3.00 -6.55
CA GLY A 203 9.33 -3.06 -6.07
C GLY A 203 9.46 -3.36 -4.58
N THR A 204 10.67 -3.12 -4.06
CA THR A 204 11.01 -3.44 -2.68
C THR A 204 10.97 -2.19 -1.79
N LEU A 205 10.12 -2.20 -0.77
CA LEU A 205 10.20 -1.24 0.34
C LEU A 205 11.23 -1.74 1.35
N GLY A 206 12.04 -0.85 1.92
CA GLY A 206 12.87 -1.16 3.08
C GLY A 206 14.26 -1.75 2.80
N GLY A 207 14.74 -1.78 1.55
CA GLY A 207 16.05 -2.37 1.20
C GLY A 207 17.15 -1.34 0.94
N ASN A 208 18.39 -1.63 1.38
CA ASN A 208 19.60 -0.90 0.97
C ASN A 208 20.39 -1.70 -0.09
N ALA A 209 20.01 -1.63 -1.36
CA ALA A 209 20.71 -2.34 -2.44
C ALA A 209 22.05 -1.69 -2.87
N PHE A 210 22.63 -0.81 -2.05
CA PHE A 210 23.73 0.06 -2.49
C PHE A 210 25.10 -0.59 -2.44
N THR A 211 25.30 -1.61 -1.61
CA THR A 211 26.55 -2.35 -1.53
C THR A 211 26.34 -3.68 -2.22
N THR A 212 26.83 -3.81 -3.45
CA THR A 212 27.07 -5.11 -4.09
C THR A 212 28.07 -5.88 -3.24
N GLY A 213 27.61 -6.52 -2.16
CA GLY A 213 28.45 -7.29 -1.24
C GLY A 213 28.24 -7.08 0.27
N ALA A 214 27.42 -6.13 0.74
CA ALA A 214 26.98 -6.13 2.14
C ALA A 214 25.48 -6.44 2.16
N GLY A 215 25.04 -7.32 3.07
CA GLY A 215 23.68 -7.86 3.09
C GLY A 215 22.60 -6.78 3.05
N ASN A 216 21.40 -7.15 2.59
CA ASN A 216 20.20 -6.30 2.67
C ASN A 216 20.08 -5.68 4.07
N GLU A 217 20.53 -4.46 4.24
CA GLU A 217 20.30 -3.72 5.46
C GLU A 217 18.85 -3.24 5.41
N ASN A 218 18.03 -3.77 6.32
CA ASN A 218 16.66 -3.33 6.47
C ASN A 218 16.65 -1.82 6.73
N SER A 219 15.76 -1.07 6.10
CA SER A 219 15.55 0.34 6.40
C SER A 219 14.45 0.46 7.45
N ARG A 220 14.67 1.36 8.40
CA ARG A 220 13.70 1.66 9.47
C ARG A 220 12.85 2.84 9.00
N PHE A 221 11.66 2.59 8.49
CA PHE A 221 10.74 3.65 8.06
C PHE A 221 9.29 3.24 8.29
N ASP A 222 8.44 4.18 8.65
CA ASP A 222 7.01 4.01 8.86
C ASP A 222 6.25 4.27 7.57
N ILE A 223 5.12 3.60 7.42
CA ILE A 223 4.17 3.85 6.34
C ILE A 223 2.90 4.41 6.96
N THR A 224 2.42 5.54 6.43
CA THR A 224 1.10 6.07 6.79
C THR A 224 0.23 6.16 5.55
N LYS A 225 -0.88 5.45 5.54
CA LYS A 225 -1.89 5.53 4.47
C LYS A 225 -3.05 6.43 4.92
N THR A 226 -3.33 7.48 4.15
CA THR A 226 -4.45 8.41 4.33
C THR A 226 -5.26 8.51 3.03
N GLY A 227 -6.33 9.32 3.02
CA GLY A 227 -7.15 9.53 1.83
C GLY A 227 -8.00 8.32 1.44
N SER A 228 -8.98 8.51 0.55
CA SER A 228 -9.98 7.48 0.24
C SER A 228 -9.50 6.40 -0.74
N GLY A 229 -8.40 6.64 -1.48
CA GLY A 229 -7.91 5.72 -2.50
C GLY A 229 -7.29 4.44 -1.95
N THR A 230 -6.86 3.58 -2.87
CA THR A 230 -6.18 2.31 -2.62
C THR A 230 -4.69 2.43 -2.93
N GLN A 231 -3.83 2.02 -2.00
CA GLN A 231 -2.43 1.71 -2.29
C GLN A 231 -2.26 0.20 -2.23
N LYS A 232 -1.64 -0.38 -3.26
CA LYS A 232 -1.22 -1.77 -3.30
C LYS A 232 0.30 -1.87 -3.27
N PHE A 233 0.80 -2.82 -2.49
CA PHE A 233 2.18 -3.28 -2.49
C PHE A 233 2.22 -4.74 -2.95
N SER A 234 2.59 -4.95 -4.21
CA SER A 234 2.72 -6.28 -4.83
C SER A 234 4.15 -6.83 -4.76
N GLY A 235 5.12 -5.98 -4.47
CA GLY A 235 6.51 -6.38 -4.30
C GLY A 235 6.87 -6.80 -2.88
N ALA A 236 8.17 -6.83 -2.57
CA ALA A 236 8.64 -7.13 -1.23
C ALA A 236 8.60 -5.87 -0.33
N SER A 237 8.43 -6.06 0.96
CA SER A 237 8.66 -5.02 1.95
C SER A 237 9.50 -5.61 3.07
N LEU A 238 10.68 -5.04 3.26
CA LEU A 238 11.58 -5.24 4.39
C LEU A 238 11.42 -4.12 5.41
N VAL A 239 10.27 -3.44 5.38
CA VAL A 239 10.00 -2.31 6.26
C VAL A 239 9.87 -2.82 7.69
N THR A 240 10.60 -2.14 8.57
CA THR A 240 10.71 -2.53 9.98
C THR A 240 10.07 -1.54 10.94
N GLY A 241 9.54 -0.43 10.43
CA GLY A 241 8.75 0.54 11.20
C GLY A 241 7.30 0.11 11.34
N THR A 242 6.45 1.06 11.74
CA THR A 242 5.01 0.88 11.91
C THR A 242 4.28 1.21 10.60
N THR A 243 3.24 0.44 10.27
CA THR A 243 2.29 0.75 9.20
C THR A 243 0.98 1.23 9.81
N THR A 244 0.60 2.49 9.57
CA THR A 244 -0.66 3.07 10.05
C THR A 244 -1.59 3.36 8.88
N ILE A 245 -2.84 2.91 8.96
CA ILE A 245 -3.87 3.10 7.93
C ILE A 245 -4.99 3.94 8.55
N ASN A 246 -4.97 5.24 8.23
CA ASN A 246 -5.93 6.23 8.71
C ASN A 246 -7.14 6.41 7.79
N GLY A 247 -7.07 5.91 6.55
CA GLY A 247 -8.14 6.05 5.57
C GLY A 247 -7.88 5.31 4.27
N GLY A 248 -8.97 4.96 3.58
CA GLY A 248 -8.91 4.22 2.32
C GLY A 248 -8.35 2.82 2.52
N THR A 249 -7.76 2.25 1.47
CA THR A 249 -7.33 0.86 1.48
C THR A 249 -5.82 0.72 1.30
N LEU A 250 -5.19 -0.11 2.12
CA LEU A 250 -3.83 -0.62 1.90
C LEU A 250 -3.89 -2.12 1.62
N LEU A 251 -3.47 -2.53 0.44
CA LEU A 251 -3.42 -3.93 0.02
C LEU A 251 -1.98 -4.45 0.05
N ILE A 252 -1.75 -5.51 0.81
CA ILE A 252 -0.50 -6.26 0.82
C ILE A 252 -0.69 -7.47 -0.08
N ASN A 253 -0.16 -7.42 -1.30
CA ASN A 253 -0.25 -8.51 -2.29
C ASN A 253 1.08 -9.22 -2.53
N GLY A 254 2.19 -8.64 -2.07
CA GLY A 254 3.48 -9.29 -2.00
C GLY A 254 3.81 -9.75 -0.58
N THR A 255 5.09 -9.71 -0.22
CA THR A 255 5.57 -10.16 1.10
C THR A 255 6.07 -8.99 1.89
N HIS A 256 5.40 -8.66 3.00
CA HIS A 256 5.90 -7.74 4.00
C HIS A 256 6.52 -8.53 5.14
N ASN A 257 7.85 -8.51 5.23
CA ASN A 257 8.62 -9.27 6.19
C ASN A 257 9.53 -8.36 7.01
N ALA A 258 9.21 -8.22 8.30
CA ALA A 258 10.01 -7.46 9.26
C ALA A 258 11.11 -8.30 9.95
N ASP A 259 11.23 -9.59 9.62
CA ASP A 259 12.20 -10.54 10.19
C ASP A 259 13.66 -10.08 9.99
N THR A 260 14.43 -10.13 11.08
CA THR A 260 15.81 -9.65 11.17
C THR A 260 16.84 -10.75 11.01
N SER A 261 16.53 -11.89 10.38
CA SER A 261 17.56 -12.89 9.99
C SER A 261 18.69 -12.33 9.12
N LEU A 262 18.57 -11.08 8.68
CA LEU A 262 19.61 -10.28 8.02
C LEU A 262 20.53 -9.63 9.06
N SER A 263 21.81 -10.01 9.03
CA SER A 263 22.89 -9.50 9.87
C SER A 263 23.05 -7.96 9.77
N GLY A 264 23.11 -7.25 10.90
CA GLY A 264 23.41 -5.81 10.92
C GLY A 264 23.04 -5.09 12.22
N ASN A 265 23.24 -3.77 12.25
CA ASN A 265 22.98 -2.86 13.39
C ASN A 265 21.51 -2.85 13.88
N LEU A 266 20.61 -3.48 13.14
CA LEU A 266 19.17 -3.57 13.44
C LEU A 266 18.79 -4.79 14.29
N ALA A 267 19.72 -5.71 14.57
CA ALA A 267 19.49 -6.86 15.44
C ALA A 267 19.13 -6.48 16.89
N ALA A 268 19.31 -5.22 17.28
CA ALA A 268 19.03 -4.73 18.63
C ALA A 268 17.59 -4.25 18.88
N ILE A 269 16.74 -4.12 17.83
CA ILE A 269 15.35 -3.71 18.04
C ILE A 269 14.47 -4.94 18.14
N ALA A 270 13.84 -5.07 19.29
CA ALA A 270 13.14 -6.29 19.67
C ALA A 270 11.73 -6.41 19.08
N THR A 271 11.14 -5.35 18.49
CA THR A 271 9.76 -5.36 17.97
C THR A 271 9.64 -4.49 16.71
N ARG A 272 9.03 -5.01 15.63
CA ARG A 272 8.98 -4.41 14.29
C ARG A 272 7.78 -4.91 13.47
N GLY A 273 7.36 -4.09 12.50
CA GLY A 273 6.33 -4.48 11.53
C GLY A 273 4.91 -4.44 12.09
N ASP A 274 4.67 -3.55 13.06
CA ASP A 274 3.36 -3.37 13.67
C ASP A 274 2.41 -2.65 12.69
N TYR A 275 1.13 -3.02 12.74
CA TYR A 275 0.06 -2.43 11.94
C TYR A 275 -1.05 -1.86 12.83
N GLY A 276 -1.43 -0.61 12.57
CA GLY A 276 -2.61 0.02 13.14
C GLY A 276 -3.61 0.39 12.05
N VAL A 277 -4.81 -0.18 12.10
CA VAL A 277 -5.91 0.13 11.18
C VAL A 277 -6.94 0.96 11.92
N ASN A 278 -6.94 2.27 11.67
CA ASN A 278 -7.82 3.22 12.33
C ASN A 278 -9.18 3.30 11.61
N THR A 279 -10.12 4.03 12.22
CA THR A 279 -11.46 4.25 11.68
C THR A 279 -11.42 4.73 10.22
N GLY A 280 -12.16 4.06 9.33
CA GLY A 280 -12.20 4.39 7.90
C GLY A 280 -10.99 3.89 7.09
N GLY A 281 -10.02 3.25 7.74
CA GLY A 281 -8.93 2.51 7.12
C GLY A 281 -9.29 1.05 6.85
N THR A 282 -8.77 0.49 5.77
CA THR A 282 -8.88 -0.92 5.41
C THR A 282 -7.50 -1.51 5.16
N LEU A 283 -7.16 -2.60 5.85
CA LEU A 283 -6.03 -3.46 5.55
C LEU A 283 -6.54 -4.69 4.79
N GLY A 284 -5.90 -5.03 3.68
CA GLY A 284 -6.29 -6.19 2.88
C GLY A 284 -5.18 -6.75 2.02
N GLY A 285 -5.57 -7.51 0.98
CA GLY A 285 -4.68 -8.07 -0.02
C GLY A 285 -4.59 -9.60 0.02
N THR A 286 -3.72 -10.14 -0.83
CA THR A 286 -3.52 -11.59 -1.01
C THR A 286 -2.11 -12.07 -0.63
N GLY A 287 -1.34 -11.22 0.03
CA GLY A 287 0.06 -11.43 0.32
C GLY A 287 0.33 -11.99 1.71
N THR A 288 1.54 -11.77 2.21
CA THR A 288 1.98 -12.17 3.54
C THR A 288 2.43 -10.97 4.35
N ILE A 289 2.00 -10.90 5.61
CA ILE A 289 2.51 -9.98 6.62
C ILE A 289 3.20 -10.82 7.70
N LYS A 290 4.51 -10.61 7.87
CA LYS A 290 5.35 -11.31 8.84
C LYS A 290 6.02 -10.29 9.77
N PRO A 291 5.37 -9.88 10.87
CA PRO A 291 5.98 -9.02 11.87
C PRO A 291 7.12 -9.73 12.61
N TYR A 292 7.91 -8.99 13.37
CA TYR A 292 9.01 -9.54 14.17
C TYR A 292 8.94 -9.03 15.60
N ASP A 293 8.99 -9.94 16.58
CA ASP A 293 8.97 -9.57 17.99
C ASP A 293 9.68 -10.60 18.88
N THR A 294 10.81 -10.21 19.45
CA THR A 294 11.61 -11.00 20.40
C THR A 294 11.62 -10.43 21.80
N ALA A 295 11.10 -9.21 22.02
CA ALA A 295 10.97 -8.67 23.38
C ALA A 295 9.97 -9.51 24.17
N GLY A 296 8.84 -9.85 23.54
CA GLY A 296 7.67 -10.34 24.25
C GLY A 296 7.12 -9.22 25.15
N GLY A 297 5.88 -8.81 24.92
CA GLY A 297 5.26 -7.73 25.67
C GLY A 297 3.75 -7.85 25.65
N GLY A 298 3.07 -6.99 26.41
CA GLY A 298 1.63 -6.81 26.23
C GLY A 298 1.31 -6.19 24.87
N GLY A 299 0.17 -6.55 24.28
CA GLY A 299 -0.32 -5.97 23.04
C GLY A 299 -0.38 -6.96 21.88
N VAL A 300 -0.58 -6.42 20.68
CA VAL A 300 -0.75 -7.17 19.42
C VAL A 300 0.07 -6.52 18.31
N LEU A 301 0.36 -7.27 17.25
CA LEU A 301 1.14 -6.79 16.11
C LEU A 301 0.25 -6.07 15.09
N ILE A 302 -0.96 -6.59 14.86
CA ILE A 302 -1.94 -6.00 13.94
C ILE A 302 -3.19 -5.67 14.76
N ASP A 303 -3.48 -4.38 14.89
CA ASP A 303 -4.65 -3.88 15.61
C ASP A 303 -5.66 -3.26 14.65
N ILE A 304 -6.84 -3.85 14.58
CA ILE A 304 -8.00 -3.32 13.88
C ILE A 304 -8.82 -2.53 14.90
N ALA A 305 -8.66 -1.20 14.88
CA ALA A 305 -9.37 -0.30 15.79
C ALA A 305 -10.87 -0.24 15.48
N ALA A 306 -11.64 0.41 16.34
CA ALA A 306 -13.07 0.65 16.13
C ALA A 306 -13.32 1.32 14.77
N GLY A 307 -14.17 0.71 13.93
CA GLY A 307 -14.46 1.16 12.57
C GLY A 307 -13.30 1.03 11.56
N GLY A 308 -12.19 0.41 11.94
CA GLY A 308 -11.17 -0.10 11.03
C GLY A 308 -11.60 -1.46 10.45
N THR A 309 -11.12 -1.79 9.26
CA THR A 309 -11.53 -3.01 8.55
C THR A 309 -10.34 -3.89 8.16
N LEU A 310 -10.43 -5.19 8.43
CA LEU A 310 -9.62 -6.22 7.79
C LEU A 310 -10.40 -6.83 6.63
N SER A 311 -9.88 -6.77 5.41
CA SER A 311 -10.53 -7.28 4.20
C SER A 311 -9.51 -8.08 3.38
N PRO A 312 -9.34 -9.38 3.65
CA PRO A 312 -8.51 -10.24 2.79
C PRO A 312 -9.02 -10.20 1.35
N GLY A 313 -8.17 -10.52 0.38
CA GLY A 313 -8.54 -10.43 -1.03
C GLY A 313 -8.25 -9.07 -1.65
N ASP A 314 -8.58 -8.95 -2.93
CA ASP A 314 -8.21 -7.81 -3.80
C ASP A 314 -9.25 -7.63 -4.92
N GLY A 315 -10.51 -7.39 -4.51
CA GLY A 315 -11.66 -7.30 -5.42
C GLY A 315 -12.20 -8.66 -5.86
N GLY A 316 -11.93 -9.69 -5.08
CA GLY A 316 -12.37 -11.06 -5.28
C GLY A 316 -11.78 -11.97 -4.22
N VAL A 317 -12.22 -13.23 -4.21
CA VAL A 317 -11.78 -14.24 -3.24
C VAL A 317 -10.25 -14.41 -3.25
N GLY A 318 -9.63 -14.18 -2.10
CA GLY A 318 -8.19 -14.37 -1.89
C GLY A 318 -7.80 -14.65 -0.45
N THR A 319 -6.50 -14.81 -0.20
CA THR A 319 -5.97 -15.15 1.13
C THR A 319 -4.92 -14.15 1.56
N LEU A 320 -5.16 -13.46 2.68
CA LEU A 320 -4.13 -12.69 3.37
C LEU A 320 -3.49 -13.58 4.44
N THR A 321 -2.17 -13.76 4.38
CA THR A 321 -1.42 -14.55 5.36
C THR A 321 -0.83 -13.64 6.43
N LEU A 322 -1.12 -13.93 7.70
CA LEU A 322 -0.52 -13.32 8.86
C LEU A 322 0.42 -14.35 9.50
N ASP A 323 1.72 -14.12 9.38
CA ASP A 323 2.76 -15.03 9.85
C ASP A 323 3.36 -14.55 11.17
N ASN A 324 2.99 -15.22 12.26
CA ASN A 324 3.44 -14.93 13.61
C ASN A 324 4.66 -15.75 14.04
N SER A 325 5.23 -16.57 13.15
CA SER A 325 6.29 -17.53 13.49
C SER A 325 7.52 -16.88 14.14
N ALA A 326 7.77 -15.59 13.88
CA ALA A 326 8.90 -14.83 14.38
C ALA A 326 8.57 -13.86 15.53
N ALA A 327 7.33 -13.86 16.05
CA ALA A 327 6.89 -12.88 17.05
C ALA A 327 6.36 -13.53 18.33
N LEU A 328 6.47 -12.83 19.47
CA LEU A 328 6.09 -13.32 20.81
C LEU A 328 4.75 -12.78 21.31
N ARG A 329 4.11 -11.89 20.54
CA ARG A 329 2.78 -11.32 20.82
C ARG A 329 1.71 -11.97 19.96
N SER A 330 0.44 -11.76 20.31
CA SER A 330 -0.68 -12.10 19.43
C SER A 330 -0.55 -11.34 18.10
N ILE A 331 -0.83 -12.00 16.99
CA ILE A 331 -0.69 -11.37 15.67
C ILE A 331 -1.82 -10.41 15.36
N LEU A 332 -3.05 -10.72 15.74
CA LEU A 332 -4.22 -9.95 15.33
C LEU A 332 -5.15 -9.66 16.51
N ARG A 333 -5.62 -8.43 16.59
CA ARG A 333 -6.75 -8.04 17.42
C ARG A 333 -7.75 -7.24 16.62
N PHE A 334 -9.01 -7.56 16.83
CA PHE A 334 -10.10 -6.64 16.59
C PHE A 334 -10.45 -5.98 17.91
N SER A 335 -10.26 -4.66 17.97
CA SER A 335 -10.83 -3.84 19.04
C SER A 335 -12.37 -3.91 18.99
N ALA A 336 -13.04 -3.40 20.03
CA ALA A 336 -14.49 -3.26 20.01
C ALA A 336 -14.91 -2.48 18.75
N ASP A 337 -15.91 -3.00 18.03
CA ASP A 337 -16.41 -2.46 16.77
C ASP A 337 -15.38 -2.45 15.61
N GLY A 338 -14.30 -3.22 15.73
CA GLY A 338 -13.46 -3.59 14.58
C GLY A 338 -14.23 -4.48 13.61
N LEU A 339 -13.96 -4.34 12.32
CA LEU A 339 -14.72 -4.99 11.24
C LEU A 339 -13.86 -5.99 10.47
N GLY A 340 -14.46 -7.13 10.10
CA GLY A 340 -13.96 -8.00 9.04
C GLY A 340 -14.85 -7.89 7.80
N ALA A 341 -14.27 -7.90 6.60
CA ALA A 341 -15.01 -7.94 5.34
C ALA A 341 -14.51 -9.11 4.49
N PHE A 342 -15.43 -9.95 4.01
CA PHE A 342 -15.11 -11.19 3.31
C PHE A 342 -15.98 -11.35 2.07
N ASP A 343 -15.34 -11.50 0.92
CA ASP A 343 -15.98 -11.92 -0.31
C ASP A 343 -16.24 -13.43 -0.30
N LEU A 344 -17.44 -13.83 -0.73
CA LEU A 344 -17.88 -15.21 -0.87
C LEU A 344 -18.10 -15.50 -2.35
N GLY A 345 -17.50 -16.58 -2.83
CA GLY A 345 -17.52 -17.00 -4.22
C GLY A 345 -18.26 -18.31 -4.46
N ALA A 346 -18.33 -18.69 -5.73
CA ALA A 346 -18.89 -19.98 -6.13
C ALA A 346 -18.06 -21.15 -5.59
N GLY A 347 -18.70 -22.30 -5.40
CA GLY A 347 -18.00 -23.54 -4.99
C GLY A 347 -17.49 -23.51 -3.55
N VAL A 348 -18.17 -22.77 -2.66
CA VAL A 348 -17.80 -22.67 -1.24
C VAL A 348 -16.41 -22.03 -1.04
N THR A 349 -16.08 -21.06 -1.90
CA THR A 349 -14.84 -20.28 -1.80
C THR A 349 -15.11 -18.98 -1.06
N SER A 350 -14.14 -18.52 -0.28
CA SER A 350 -14.24 -17.29 0.49
C SER A 350 -12.89 -16.65 0.67
N ASP A 351 -12.89 -15.34 0.87
CA ASP A 351 -11.75 -14.66 1.46
C ASP A 351 -11.32 -15.36 2.74
N THR A 352 -10.01 -15.44 2.93
CA THR A 352 -9.42 -16.16 4.07
C THR A 352 -8.32 -15.32 4.72
N VAL A 353 -8.34 -15.26 6.05
CA VAL A 353 -7.18 -14.88 6.85
C VAL A 353 -6.43 -16.16 7.23
N ALA A 354 -5.27 -16.40 6.62
CA ALA A 354 -4.42 -17.51 7.03
C ALA A 354 -3.52 -17.08 8.19
N ILE A 355 -3.46 -17.87 9.26
CA ILE A 355 -2.67 -17.60 10.46
C ILE A 355 -1.59 -18.67 10.58
N VAL A 356 -0.33 -18.25 10.51
CA VAL A 356 0.81 -19.11 10.89
C VAL A 356 1.16 -18.77 12.32
N GLY A 357 0.74 -19.61 13.26
CA GLY A 357 0.95 -19.38 14.67
C GLY A 357 2.39 -19.66 15.12
N ARG A 358 2.68 -19.29 16.36
CA ARG A 358 3.90 -19.68 17.08
C ARG A 358 3.51 -20.44 18.34
N ALA A 359 4.07 -21.63 18.52
CA ALA A 359 3.73 -22.52 19.63
C ALA A 359 3.84 -21.90 21.04
N SER A 360 4.62 -20.84 21.24
CA SER A 360 4.77 -20.14 22.53
C SER A 360 3.70 -19.07 22.79
N VAL A 361 2.90 -18.70 21.79
CA VAL A 361 1.83 -17.71 21.89
C VAL A 361 0.53 -18.45 22.13
N VAL A 362 -0.07 -18.24 23.30
CA VAL A 362 -1.29 -18.97 23.69
C VAL A 362 -2.50 -18.51 22.87
N THR A 363 -2.59 -17.21 22.60
CA THR A 363 -3.68 -16.58 21.85
C THR A 363 -3.11 -15.79 20.69
N GLU A 364 -3.45 -16.20 19.48
CA GLU A 364 -2.95 -15.63 18.23
C GLU A 364 -3.84 -14.49 17.74
N VAL A 365 -5.16 -14.72 17.79
CA VAL A 365 -6.17 -13.78 17.31
C VAL A 365 -7.13 -13.46 18.45
N ILE A 366 -7.41 -12.17 18.65
CA ILE A 366 -8.31 -11.68 19.69
C ILE A 366 -9.52 -11.03 19.02
N PHE A 367 -10.72 -11.55 19.31
CA PHE A 367 -11.99 -10.95 18.90
C PHE A 367 -12.63 -10.23 20.08
N ASN A 368 -13.20 -9.05 19.84
CA ASN A 368 -13.88 -8.27 20.87
C ASN A 368 -15.20 -7.71 20.31
N ASN A 369 -16.19 -8.59 20.14
CA ASN A 369 -17.46 -8.26 19.50
C ASN A 369 -17.27 -7.75 18.05
N THR A 370 -16.48 -8.50 17.28
CA THR A 370 -16.12 -8.16 15.91
C THR A 370 -17.28 -8.46 14.97
N THR A 371 -17.63 -7.51 14.11
CA THR A 371 -18.65 -7.72 13.08
C THR A 371 -18.00 -8.17 11.78
N LEU A 372 -18.49 -9.27 11.21
CA LEU A 372 -18.06 -9.78 9.91
C LEU A 372 -19.10 -9.42 8.85
N HIS A 373 -18.69 -8.63 7.86
CA HIS A 373 -19.46 -8.29 6.68
C HIS A 373 -19.10 -9.20 5.52
N PHE A 374 -20.07 -9.45 4.65
CA PHE A 374 -19.90 -10.35 3.52
C PHE A 374 -20.29 -9.70 2.20
N THR A 375 -19.60 -10.06 1.13
CA THR A 375 -20.01 -9.75 -0.24
C THR A 375 -20.28 -11.04 -0.97
N ASP A 376 -21.49 -11.23 -1.48
CA ASP A 376 -21.81 -12.37 -2.35
C ASP A 376 -21.43 -12.04 -3.80
N LEU A 377 -20.32 -12.62 -4.29
CA LEU A 377 -19.85 -12.44 -5.67
C LEU A 377 -20.64 -13.27 -6.70
N THR A 378 -21.57 -14.11 -6.25
CA THR A 378 -22.40 -14.98 -7.11
C THR A 378 -23.78 -14.39 -7.40
N ALA A 379 -24.04 -13.16 -6.94
CA ALA A 379 -25.31 -12.46 -7.12
C ALA A 379 -26.52 -13.22 -6.53
N GLY A 380 -26.39 -13.76 -5.32
CA GLY A 380 -27.48 -14.44 -4.59
C GLY A 380 -27.53 -15.94 -4.78
N SER A 381 -26.46 -16.55 -5.32
CA SER A 381 -26.42 -17.98 -5.69
C SER A 381 -25.32 -18.75 -4.94
N LEU A 382 -25.00 -18.36 -3.71
CA LEU A 382 -24.01 -19.07 -2.90
C LEU A 382 -24.49 -20.50 -2.66
N ALA A 383 -23.59 -21.46 -2.86
CA ALA A 383 -23.86 -22.85 -2.57
C ALA A 383 -24.00 -23.05 -1.05
N SER A 384 -24.81 -24.04 -0.64
CA SER A 384 -24.74 -24.52 0.73
C SER A 384 -23.37 -25.14 0.98
N GLY A 385 -22.76 -24.84 2.13
CA GLY A 385 -21.43 -25.31 2.48
C GLY A 385 -20.80 -24.54 3.63
N ASP A 386 -19.56 -24.91 3.92
CA ASP A 386 -18.73 -24.34 4.97
C ASP A 386 -17.63 -23.46 4.34
N TYR A 387 -17.82 -22.14 4.36
CA TYR A 387 -16.91 -21.14 3.82
C TYR A 387 -15.85 -20.81 4.88
N ARG A 388 -14.58 -21.10 4.59
CA ARG A 388 -13.48 -20.90 5.54
C ARG A 388 -13.06 -19.43 5.58
N LEU A 389 -13.18 -18.79 6.75
CA LEU A 389 -12.86 -17.37 6.92
C LEU A 389 -11.49 -17.17 7.58
N PHE A 390 -11.16 -18.04 8.55
CA PHE A 390 -9.85 -18.07 9.20
C PHE A 390 -9.28 -19.47 9.08
N ASP A 391 -8.03 -19.58 8.63
CA ASP A 391 -7.29 -20.82 8.41
C ASP A 391 -6.09 -20.84 9.36
N GLY A 392 -6.18 -21.61 10.44
CA GLY A 392 -5.15 -21.66 11.48
C GLY A 392 -4.24 -22.87 11.30
N ASP A 393 -2.93 -22.65 11.31
CA ASP A 393 -1.96 -23.75 11.25
C ASP A 393 -1.97 -24.62 12.53
N ALA A 394 -1.12 -25.65 12.59
CA ALA A 394 -1.03 -26.54 13.75
C ALA A 394 -0.57 -25.83 15.05
N ASN A 395 0.03 -24.64 14.95
CA ASN A 395 0.48 -23.86 16.10
C ASN A 395 -0.62 -22.92 16.63
N VAL A 396 -1.68 -22.66 15.84
CA VAL A 396 -2.90 -22.01 16.33
C VAL A 396 -3.70 -23.05 17.13
N LEU A 397 -3.50 -23.08 18.45
CA LEU A 397 -4.11 -24.10 19.30
C LEU A 397 -5.63 -23.89 19.48
N ASN A 398 -6.45 -24.48 18.60
CA ASN A 398 -7.91 -24.59 18.70
C ASN A 398 -8.62 -23.41 19.42
N SER A 399 -9.43 -23.67 20.46
CA SER A 399 -10.15 -22.64 21.22
C SER A 399 -9.26 -21.72 22.04
N THR A 400 -7.99 -22.08 22.29
CA THR A 400 -7.05 -21.21 23.02
C THR A 400 -6.36 -20.18 22.12
N GLY A 401 -6.15 -20.53 20.85
CA GLY A 401 -5.55 -19.68 19.82
C GLY A 401 -6.44 -18.51 19.42
N TYR A 402 -7.75 -18.63 19.62
CA TYR A 402 -8.74 -17.58 19.38
C TYR A 402 -9.32 -17.03 20.69
N GLY A 403 -8.85 -15.86 21.10
CA GLY A 403 -9.33 -15.15 22.28
C GLY A 403 -10.66 -14.44 22.06
N GLY A 404 -11.49 -14.38 23.09
CA GLY A 404 -12.75 -13.63 23.09
C GLY A 404 -13.94 -14.34 22.44
N LEU A 405 -13.74 -15.54 21.90
CA LEU A 405 -14.85 -16.37 21.41
C LEU A 405 -15.65 -16.98 22.58
N MET A 406 -16.97 -17.00 22.43
CA MET A 406 -17.86 -17.84 23.24
C MET A 406 -18.32 -19.00 22.39
N LEU A 407 -17.98 -20.22 22.82
CA LEU A 407 -18.33 -21.45 22.12
C LEU A 407 -19.57 -22.09 22.76
N GLY A 408 -20.53 -22.44 21.91
CA GLY A 408 -21.74 -23.16 22.27
C GLY A 408 -21.60 -24.68 22.11
N GLY A 409 -22.75 -25.35 22.01
CA GLY A 409 -22.81 -26.81 21.81
C GLY A 409 -22.20 -27.27 20.49
N ALA A 410 -22.12 -28.59 20.34
CA ALA A 410 -21.67 -29.22 19.11
C ALA A 410 -22.51 -28.75 17.91
N PHE A 411 -21.82 -28.39 16.83
CA PHE A 411 -22.38 -28.06 15.54
C PHE A 411 -22.01 -29.14 14.54
N SER A 412 -22.98 -29.60 13.74
CA SER A 412 -22.75 -30.53 12.64
C SER A 412 -23.03 -29.78 11.34
N GLY A 413 -21.99 -29.28 10.70
CA GLY A 413 -22.05 -28.76 9.34
C GLY A 413 -22.17 -29.88 8.31
N PRO A 414 -22.39 -29.51 7.03
CA PRO A 414 -22.44 -30.45 5.91
C PRO A 414 -21.08 -31.12 5.65
N SER A 415 -19.97 -30.40 5.89
CA SER A 415 -18.62 -30.93 5.66
C SER A 415 -17.86 -31.23 6.95
N PHE A 416 -18.09 -30.43 8.00
CA PHE A 416 -17.33 -30.54 9.25
C PHE A 416 -18.20 -30.49 10.51
N GLY A 417 -17.77 -31.18 11.56
CA GLY A 417 -18.28 -31.00 12.92
C GLY A 417 -17.43 -29.97 13.68
N GLY A 418 -18.02 -29.25 14.63
CA GLY A 418 -17.31 -28.24 15.40
C GLY A 418 -18.10 -27.73 16.60
N SER A 419 -17.73 -26.55 17.08
CA SER A 419 -18.45 -25.81 18.13
C SER A 419 -19.06 -24.56 17.54
N LEU A 420 -20.36 -24.35 17.75
CA LEU A 420 -21.02 -23.11 17.32
C LEU A 420 -20.38 -21.91 18.01
N ILE A 421 -20.10 -20.84 17.27
CA ILE A 421 -19.64 -19.58 17.86
C ILE A 421 -20.88 -18.78 18.23
N THR A 422 -21.08 -18.52 19.52
CA THR A 422 -22.26 -17.83 20.07
C THR A 422 -21.95 -16.42 20.57
N GLY A 423 -20.67 -16.01 20.57
CA GLY A 423 -20.23 -14.68 20.99
C GLY A 423 -18.78 -14.43 20.60
N GLY A 424 -18.36 -13.15 20.69
CA GLY A 424 -17.04 -12.68 20.23
C GLY A 424 -17.04 -12.26 18.75
N LEU A 425 -17.76 -13.00 17.90
CA LEU A 425 -18.02 -12.69 16.50
C LEU A 425 -19.52 -12.51 16.24
N VAL A 426 -19.86 -11.58 15.34
CA VAL A 426 -21.22 -11.30 14.91
C VAL A 426 -21.27 -11.27 13.38
N ILE A 427 -22.27 -11.92 12.78
CA ILE A 427 -22.56 -11.77 11.36
C ILE A 427 -23.25 -10.42 11.14
N GLY A 428 -22.63 -9.57 10.33
CA GLY A 428 -23.17 -8.28 9.91
C GLY A 428 -23.95 -8.37 8.60
N ASN A 429 -23.78 -7.36 7.76
CA ASN A 429 -24.43 -7.24 6.46
C ASN A 429 -23.88 -8.23 5.41
N GLY A 430 -24.62 -8.39 4.31
CA GLY A 430 -24.19 -9.18 3.15
C GLY A 430 -24.92 -10.51 2.96
N LEU A 431 -25.47 -11.05 4.04
CA LEU A 431 -26.11 -12.37 4.05
C LEU A 431 -27.64 -12.31 4.25
N ALA A 432 -28.29 -11.22 3.88
CA ALA A 432 -29.73 -11.02 4.11
C ALA A 432 -30.61 -12.13 3.49
N GLY A 433 -30.19 -12.71 2.35
CA GLY A 433 -30.87 -13.84 1.72
C GLY A 433 -30.57 -15.21 2.35
N TYR A 434 -29.61 -15.30 3.28
CA TYR A 434 -29.10 -16.56 3.83
C TYR A 434 -29.35 -16.64 5.34
N SER A 435 -30.63 -16.65 5.76
CA SER A 435 -31.03 -16.60 7.18
C SER A 435 -30.52 -17.76 8.03
N SER A 436 -30.03 -18.84 7.41
CA SER A 436 -29.42 -19.99 8.09
C SER A 436 -27.96 -19.79 8.48
N ALA A 437 -27.34 -18.68 8.08
CA ALA A 437 -25.92 -18.42 8.24
C ALA A 437 -25.47 -18.53 9.70
N LYS A 438 -24.44 -19.34 9.97
CA LYS A 438 -23.90 -19.57 11.31
C LYS A 438 -22.37 -19.64 11.28
N LEU A 439 -21.73 -19.11 12.31
CA LEU A 439 -20.29 -19.23 12.50
C LEU A 439 -19.99 -20.42 13.42
N PHE A 440 -18.95 -21.19 13.09
CA PHE A 440 -18.49 -22.28 13.93
C PHE A 440 -16.97 -22.44 13.86
N LEU A 441 -16.39 -22.98 14.93
CA LEU A 441 -14.99 -23.35 15.04
C LEU A 441 -14.86 -24.86 14.81
N SER A 442 -14.00 -25.28 13.88
CA SER A 442 -13.67 -26.69 13.66
C SER A 442 -12.16 -26.85 13.55
N GLY A 443 -11.58 -27.69 14.40
CA GLY A 443 -10.12 -27.77 14.53
C GLY A 443 -9.53 -26.41 14.91
N ASN A 444 -8.71 -25.86 14.02
CA ASN A 444 -8.03 -24.58 14.18
C ASN A 444 -8.61 -23.49 13.26
N ASP A 445 -9.77 -23.74 12.65
CA ASP A 445 -10.34 -22.88 11.61
C ASP A 445 -11.71 -22.35 11.99
N ILE A 446 -12.03 -21.14 11.53
CA ILE A 446 -13.35 -20.54 11.67
C ILE A 446 -14.06 -20.56 10.32
N TYR A 447 -15.27 -21.11 10.32
CA TYR A 447 -16.10 -21.27 9.15
C TYR A 447 -17.43 -20.51 9.28
N LEU A 448 -17.93 -20.04 8.14
CA LEU A 448 -19.32 -19.66 7.93
C LEU A 448 -20.06 -20.82 7.26
N ASN A 449 -21.03 -21.41 7.97
CA ASN A 449 -21.95 -22.37 7.39
C ASN A 449 -23.14 -21.65 6.74
N ILE A 450 -23.48 -22.04 5.51
CA ILE A 450 -24.74 -21.71 4.84
C ILE A 450 -25.45 -23.03 4.54
N SER A 451 -26.64 -23.26 5.12
CA SER A 451 -27.38 -24.54 4.99
C SER A 451 -28.65 -24.47 4.13
N ALA A 452 -29.16 -23.27 3.85
CA ALA A 452 -30.25 -23.04 2.91
C ALA A 452 -29.85 -21.94 1.92
N VAL A 453 -29.96 -22.23 0.63
CA VAL A 453 -29.91 -21.22 -0.43
C VAL A 453 -31.27 -20.51 -0.42
N PRO A 454 -31.34 -19.16 -0.48
CA PRO A 454 -32.61 -18.45 -0.58
C PRO A 454 -33.46 -19.11 -1.66
N GLU A 455 -34.69 -19.50 -1.31
CA GLU A 455 -35.64 -19.91 -2.33
C GLU A 455 -35.72 -18.76 -3.34
N PRO A 456 -35.48 -18.99 -4.65
CA PRO A 456 -35.59 -17.92 -5.62
C PRO A 456 -36.97 -17.32 -5.47
N ASP A 457 -37.04 -16.01 -5.17
CA ASP A 457 -38.28 -15.30 -4.85
C ASP A 457 -39.39 -15.81 -5.76
N THR A 458 -40.22 -16.70 -5.23
CA THR A 458 -41.12 -17.50 -6.07
C THR A 458 -42.11 -16.56 -6.77
N PHE A 459 -42.31 -15.38 -6.21
CA PHE A 459 -43.05 -14.26 -6.78
C PHE A 459 -42.45 -13.68 -8.07
N ALA A 460 -41.13 -13.59 -8.25
CA ALA A 460 -40.53 -13.08 -9.49
C ALA A 460 -40.74 -14.08 -10.65
N THR A 461 -40.57 -15.37 -10.36
CA THR A 461 -40.78 -16.46 -11.32
C THR A 461 -42.27 -16.63 -11.64
N PHE A 462 -43.17 -16.53 -10.64
CA PHE A 462 -44.62 -16.54 -10.86
C PHE A 462 -45.14 -15.27 -11.53
N ALA A 463 -44.56 -14.09 -11.29
CA ALA A 463 -44.95 -12.86 -11.98
C ALA A 463 -44.49 -12.88 -13.44
N GLY A 464 -43.30 -13.41 -13.74
CA GLY A 464 -42.84 -13.63 -15.12
C GLY A 464 -43.68 -14.66 -15.88
N LEU A 465 -44.00 -15.80 -15.26
CA LEU A 465 -44.90 -16.80 -15.83
C LEU A 465 -46.36 -16.33 -15.89
N GLY A 466 -46.79 -15.50 -14.94
CA GLY A 466 -48.08 -14.83 -14.91
C GLY A 466 -48.24 -13.83 -16.08
N ALA A 467 -47.20 -13.05 -16.36
CA ALA A 467 -47.17 -12.15 -17.51
C ALA A 467 -47.16 -12.91 -18.85
N LEU A 468 -46.41 -14.03 -18.95
CA LEU A 468 -46.41 -14.88 -20.14
C LEU A 468 -47.75 -15.60 -20.37
N SER A 469 -48.42 -16.04 -19.30
CA SER A 469 -49.75 -16.66 -19.40
C SER A 469 -50.84 -15.65 -19.78
N LEU A 470 -50.75 -14.39 -19.34
CA LEU A 470 -51.62 -13.28 -19.79
C LEU A 470 -51.40 -12.93 -21.28
N VAL A 471 -50.16 -12.95 -21.78
CA VAL A 471 -49.87 -12.75 -23.21
C VAL A 471 -50.35 -13.93 -24.06
N GLY A 472 -50.23 -15.17 -23.56
CA GLY A 472 -50.78 -16.37 -24.20
C GLY A 472 -52.32 -16.39 -24.26
N TRP A 473 -53.00 -15.88 -23.23
CA TRP A 473 -54.47 -15.81 -23.21
C TRP A 473 -55.04 -14.76 -24.18
N ARG A 474 -54.31 -13.66 -24.41
CA ARG A 474 -54.69 -12.64 -25.40
C ARG A 474 -54.59 -13.13 -26.86
N ARG A 475 -53.71 -14.08 -27.16
CA ARG A 475 -53.55 -14.66 -28.52
C ARG A 475 -54.57 -15.74 -28.89
N ARG A 476 -55.29 -16.31 -27.92
CA ARG A 476 -56.36 -17.31 -28.18
C ARG A 476 -57.76 -16.71 -28.39
N ARG A 477 -57.90 -15.38 -28.31
CA ARG A 477 -59.17 -14.66 -28.50
C ARG A 477 -59.17 -13.69 -29.70
N ALA A 478 -58.19 -13.78 -30.59
CA ALA A 478 -58.16 -13.05 -31.86
C ALA A 478 -58.56 -13.97 -33.01
#